data_AF-A0A317PZ45-F1
#
_entry.id   AF-A0A317PZ45-F1
#
_cell.length_a   1.000
_cell.length_b   1.000
_cell.length_c   1.000
_cell.angle_alpha   90.00
_cell.angle_beta   90.00
_cell.angle_gamma   90.00
#
_symmetry.space_group_name_H-M   'P 1'
#
loop_
_entity.id
_entity.type
_entity.pdbx_description
1 polymer ?
#
loop_
_entity_poly.entity_id
_entity_poly.type
_entity_poly.pdbx_seq_one_letter_code
_entity_poly.pdbx_strand_id
1 'polypeptide(L)' 'MTKPASTSKTARKQYTPEFRDEALKLAERIGVAAAARELSLYESQLYNWRSKQQQQMTSSERENELAA' A
#
# COMPACT_ATOMS: atom_id res chain seq x y z
N MET A 1 5.67 -19.94 -30.62
CA MET A 1 6.06 -18.54 -30.37
C MET A 1 4.85 -17.80 -29.83
N THR A 2 4.75 -17.58 -28.52
CA THR A 2 3.66 -16.77 -27.93
C THR A 2 4.30 -15.68 -27.06
N LYS A 3 4.18 -14.43 -27.53
CA LYS A 3 4.67 -13.23 -26.83
C LYS A 3 3.65 -12.87 -25.74
N PRO A 4 4.04 -12.66 -24.46
CA PRO A 4 3.10 -12.15 -23.48
C PRO A 4 2.84 -10.67 -23.72
N ALA A 5 1.58 -10.32 -23.95
CA ALA A 5 1.13 -8.95 -24.11
C ALA A 5 1.34 -8.17 -22.81
N SER A 6 2.25 -7.20 -22.83
CA SER A 6 2.43 -6.22 -21.77
C SER A 6 1.20 -5.32 -21.74
N THR A 7 0.25 -5.62 -20.84
CA THR A 7 -0.89 -4.73 -20.58
C THR A 7 -0.34 -3.47 -19.92
N SER A 8 -0.27 -2.38 -20.68
CA SER A 8 -0.01 -1.03 -20.17
C SER A 8 -1.19 -0.59 -19.31
N LYS A 9 -1.23 -1.09 -18.07
CA LYS A 9 -2.19 -0.64 -17.07
C LYS A 9 -1.76 0.77 -16.67
N THR A 10 -2.50 1.77 -17.17
CA THR A 10 -2.47 3.20 -16.78
C THR A 10 -1.74 3.36 -15.46
N ALA A 11 -0.59 4.04 -15.48
CA ALA A 11 0.28 4.25 -14.33
C ALA A 11 -0.54 4.83 -13.17
N ARG A 12 -1.11 3.94 -12.36
CA ARG A 12 -1.79 4.30 -11.12
C ARG A 12 -0.73 5.03 -10.31
N LYS A 13 -0.99 6.28 -9.90
CA LYS A 13 -0.12 7.06 -9.01
C LYS A 13 0.47 6.11 -7.97
N GLN A 14 1.72 5.72 -8.18
CA GLN A 14 2.33 4.67 -7.40
C GLN A 14 2.93 5.36 -6.20
N TYR A 15 2.15 5.43 -5.13
CA TYR A 15 2.66 5.91 -3.86
C TYR A 15 3.79 4.99 -3.42
N THR A 16 4.94 5.57 -3.10
CA THR A 16 6.09 4.83 -2.59
C THR A 16 5.73 4.19 -1.25
N PRO A 17 6.35 3.05 -0.88
CA PRO A 17 6.04 2.40 0.40
C PRO A 17 6.29 3.33 1.60
N GLU A 18 7.29 4.20 1.53
CA GLU A 18 7.63 5.19 2.55
C GLU A 18 6.50 6.22 2.73
N PHE A 19 5.92 6.72 1.63
CA PHE A 19 4.79 7.65 1.68
C PHE A 19 3.55 7.00 2.31
N ARG A 20 3.32 5.71 2.04
CA ARG A 20 2.19 4.98 2.64
C ARG A 20 2.40 4.81 4.14
N ASP A 21 3.62 4.51 4.57
CA ASP A 21 3.97 4.38 5.99
C ASP A 21 3.82 5.70 6.74
N GLU A 22 4.31 6.80 6.15
CA GLU A 22 4.14 8.14 6.72
C GLU A 22 2.66 8.54 6.82
N ALA A 23 1.88 8.24 5.78
CA ALA A 23 0.44 8.47 5.77
C ALA A 23 -0.30 7.65 6.85
N LEU A 24 0.14 6.41 7.09
CA LEU A 24 -0.42 5.57 8.14
C LEU A 24 -0.03 6.07 9.54
N LYS A 25 1.23 6.47 9.76
CA LYS A 25 1.67 7.10 11.02
C LYS A 25 0.92 8.40 11.32
N LEU A 26 0.68 9.20 10.29
CA LEU A 26 -0.09 10.44 10.41
C LEU A 26 -1.56 10.10 10.75
N ALA A 27 -2.14 9.08 10.11
CA ALA A 27 -3.48 8.59 10.44
C ALA A 27 -3.60 8.02 11.86
N GLU A 28 -2.55 7.42 12.43
CA GLU A 28 -2.53 7.00 13.84
C GLU A 28 -2.51 8.18 14.81
N ARG A 29 -1.85 9.28 14.43
CA ARG A 29 -1.70 10.48 15.27
C ARG A 29 -2.92 11.40 15.26
N ILE A 30 -3.49 11.67 14.09
CA ILE A 30 -4.60 12.64 13.93
C ILE A 30 -5.92 11.99 13.48
N GLY A 31 -5.91 10.69 13.17
CA GLY A 31 -7.05 9.96 12.63
C GLY A 31 -7.07 9.88 11.10
N VAL A 32 -7.67 8.82 10.58
CA VAL A 32 -7.74 8.51 9.13
C VAL A 32 -8.41 9.65 8.33
N ALA A 33 -9.51 10.20 8.83
CA ALA A 33 -10.25 11.27 8.15
C ALA A 33 -9.45 12.58 8.04
N ALA A 34 -8.70 12.92 9.09
CA ALA A 34 -7.86 14.12 9.10
C ALA A 34 -6.62 13.92 8.22
N ALA A 35 -5.97 12.75 8.30
CA ALA A 35 -4.83 12.40 7.46
C ALA A 35 -5.18 12.36 5.96
N ALA A 36 -6.35 11.82 5.62
CA ALA A 36 -6.86 11.80 4.26
C ALA A 36 -7.03 13.22 3.72
N ARG A 37 -7.57 14.14 4.52
CA ARG A 37 -7.74 15.55 4.13
C ARG A 37 -6.40 16.27 3.95
N GLU A 38 -5.47 16.09 4.88
CA GLU A 38 -4.14 16.72 4.84
C GLU A 38 -3.30 16.23 3.66
N LEU A 39 -3.35 14.93 3.35
CA LEU A 39 -2.65 14.33 2.23
C LEU A 39 -3.43 14.39 0.90
N SER A 40 -4.64 14.96 0.90
CA SER A 40 -5.58 14.95 -0.23
C SER A 40 -5.77 13.55 -0.82
N LEU A 41 -5.87 12.55 0.07
CA LEU A 41 -6.12 11.15 -0.25
C LEU A 41 -7.57 10.79 0.07
N TYR A 42 -8.03 9.67 -0.50
CA TYR A 42 -9.27 9.07 -0.05
C TYR A 42 -9.03 8.21 1.20
N GLU A 43 -9.94 8.26 2.18
CA GLU A 43 -9.88 7.41 3.38
C GLU A 43 -9.80 5.93 3.01
N SER A 44 -10.48 5.52 1.94
CA SER A 44 -10.42 4.16 1.40
C SER A 44 -9.00 3.73 1.01
N GLN A 45 -8.12 4.65 0.59
CA GLN A 45 -6.73 4.33 0.26
C GLN A 45 -5.94 3.98 1.52
N LEU A 46 -6.14 4.70 2.63
CA LEU A 46 -5.52 4.42 3.91
C LEU A 46 -5.97 3.05 4.47
N TYR A 47 -7.26 2.73 4.40
CA TYR A 47 -7.76 1.40 4.79
C TYR A 47 -7.16 0.28 3.91
N ASN A 48 -7.09 0.49 2.60
CA ASN A 48 -6.45 -0.45 1.68
C ASN A 48 -4.95 -0.63 1.97
N TRP A 49 -4.22 0.44 2.32
CA TRP A 49 -2.81 0.35 2.68
C TRP A 49 -2.59 -0.38 3.98
N ARG A 50 -3.43 -0.16 4.99
CA ARG A 50 -3.37 -0.92 6.26
C ARG A 50 -3.58 -2.41 6.01
N SER A 51 -4.59 -2.77 5.21
CA SER A 51 -4.83 -4.16 4.82
C SER A 51 -3.66 -4.75 4.03
N LYS A 52 -3.08 -3.99 3.09
CA LYS A 52 -1.89 -4.43 2.33
C LYS A 52 -0.63 -4.51 3.17
N GLN A 53 -0.44 -3.66 4.17
CA GLN A 53 0.69 -3.73 5.08
C GLN A 53 0.59 -5.01 5.92
N GLN A 54 -0.61 -5.33 6.40
CA GLN A 54 -0.87 -6.57 7.14
C GLN A 54 -0.71 -7.83 6.27
N GLN A 55 -1.21 -7.80 5.03
CA GLN A 55 -1.00 -8.90 4.06
C GLN A 55 0.47 -9.05 3.67
N GLN A 56 1.22 -7.96 3.53
CA GLN A 56 2.65 -8.03 3.27
C GLN A 56 3.41 -8.59 4.46
N MET A 57 3.04 -8.27 5.71
CA MET A 57 3.66 -8.92 6.88
C MET A 57 3.39 -10.43 6.87
N THR A 58 2.13 -10.85 6.67
CA THR A 58 1.79 -12.30 6.62
C THR A 58 2.34 -13.03 5.39
N SER A 59 2.49 -12.35 4.25
CA SER A 59 3.11 -12.93 3.06
C SER A 59 4.63 -12.97 3.18
N SER A 60 5.24 -11.94 3.78
CA SER A 60 6.68 -11.86 4.00
C SER A 60 7.14 -12.85 5.07
N GLU A 61 6.32 -13.17 6.06
CA GLU A 61 6.56 -14.28 6.99
C GLU A 61 6.61 -15.61 6.24
N ARG A 62 5.66 -15.88 5.33
CA ARG A 62 5.66 -17.11 4.53
C ARG A 62 6.80 -17.19 3.52
N GLU A 63 7.19 -16.07 2.91
CA GLU A 63 8.34 -16.04 1.99
C GLU A 63 9.68 -16.17 2.73
N ASN A 64 9.78 -15.67 3.97
CA ASN A 64 10.96 -15.83 4.82
C ASN A 64 11.04 -17.24 5.44
N GLU A 65 9.91 -17.87 5.78
CA GLU A 65 9.86 -19.25 6.30
C GLU A 65 10.12 -20.29 5.20
N LEU A 66 9.75 -20.01 3.94
CA LEU A 66 10.09 -20.85 2.78
C LEU A 66 11.53 -20.65 2.29
N ALA A 67 12.23 -19.62 2.77
CA ALA A 67 13.63 -19.34 2.44
C ALA A 67 14.63 -19.78 3.53
N ALA A 68 14.15 -20.38 4.63
CA ALA A 68 14.94 -20.98 5.71
C ALA A 68 14.99 -22.50 5.59
#